data_AF-A0A849VK79-F1
#
_entry.id   AF-A0A849VK79-F1
#
_cell.length_a   1.000
_cell.length_b   1.000
_cell.length_c   1.000
_cell.angle_alpha   90.00
_cell.angle_beta   90.00
_cell.angle_gamma   90.00
#
_symmetry.space_group_name_H-M   'P 1'
#
loop_
_entity.id
_entity.type
_entity.pdbx_description
1 polymer ?
#
loop_
_entity_poly.entity_id
_entity_poly.type
_entity_poly.pdbx_seq_one_letter_code
_entity_poly.pdbx_strand_id
1 'polypeptide(L)'
;MLFAAAVSTAIAAEEPELWVAGPYSFSDELGGFTIRSISGTGTLKDPIILTEEFPSATPTTLVIRTDRVALANPSEDAGILFYLQVRAINGSGHPWIEFEFELQEQLNVPSDYGDGLSFYQPGDKTDLVKSRGFAHYSDDFEPYDRLVFSGGKLDPGQNATFQFPIADFTPKRVFYLVQDPRIPSS
;
A
#
# COMPACT_ATOMS: atom_id res chain seq x y z
N MET A 1 -27.22 -38.60 -37.28
CA MET A 1 -26.90 -37.31 -36.65
C MET A 1 -26.55 -37.58 -35.20
N LEU A 2 -25.27 -37.47 -34.81
CA LEU A 2 -24.85 -37.49 -33.41
C LEU A 2 -24.52 -36.05 -33.01
N PHE A 3 -25.22 -35.50 -32.02
CA PHE A 3 -24.82 -34.26 -31.37
C PHE A 3 -23.90 -34.61 -30.19
N ALA A 4 -22.64 -34.21 -30.28
CA ALA A 4 -21.71 -34.23 -29.14
C ALA A 4 -21.98 -32.97 -28.30
N ALA A 5 -22.39 -33.15 -27.04
CA ALA A 5 -22.50 -32.07 -26.09
C ALA A 5 -21.09 -31.68 -25.59
N ALA A 6 -20.66 -30.47 -25.94
CA ALA A 6 -19.45 -29.88 -25.36
C ALA A 6 -19.76 -29.48 -23.91
N VAL A 7 -19.06 -30.09 -22.96
CA VAL A 7 -19.06 -29.65 -21.56
C VAL A 7 -18.13 -28.45 -21.47
N SER A 8 -18.70 -27.26 -21.29
CA SER A 8 -17.92 -26.06 -21.01
C SER A 8 -17.54 -26.07 -19.54
N THR A 9 -16.28 -26.36 -19.22
CA THR A 9 -15.71 -26.09 -17.91
C THR A 9 -15.54 -24.59 -17.77
N ALA A 10 -16.51 -23.92 -17.16
CA ALA A 10 -16.32 -22.58 -16.65
C ALA A 10 -15.25 -22.64 -15.55
N ILE A 11 -14.08 -22.05 -15.81
CA ILE A 11 -13.14 -21.72 -14.75
C ILE A 11 -13.85 -20.65 -13.93
N ALA A 12 -14.30 -21.00 -12.73
CA ALA A 12 -14.68 -19.99 -11.76
C ALA A 12 -13.40 -19.18 -11.50
N ALA A 13 -13.40 -17.90 -11.88
CA ALA A 13 -12.40 -16.99 -11.38
C ALA A 13 -12.55 -17.00 -9.85
N GLU A 14 -11.51 -17.42 -9.14
CA GLU A 14 -11.49 -17.30 -7.68
C GLU A 14 -11.70 -15.82 -7.35
N GLU A 15 -12.64 -15.52 -6.45
CA GLU A 15 -12.77 -14.16 -5.95
C GLU A 15 -11.46 -13.76 -5.29
N PRO A 16 -10.94 -12.55 -5.54
CA PRO A 16 -9.68 -12.11 -4.96
C PRO A 16 -9.73 -12.21 -3.44
N GLU A 17 -8.67 -12.74 -2.84
CA GLU A 17 -8.58 -12.90 -1.39
C GLU A 17 -8.59 -11.52 -0.72
N LEU A 18 -9.58 -11.31 0.16
CA LEU A 18 -9.67 -10.10 0.96
C LEU A 18 -8.98 -10.31 2.31
N TRP A 19 -7.86 -9.63 2.50
CA TRP A 19 -7.10 -9.64 3.74
C TRP A 19 -7.64 -8.56 4.67
N VAL A 20 -8.06 -8.93 5.89
CA VAL A 20 -8.73 -8.01 6.82
C VAL A 20 -7.83 -7.68 8.02
N ALA A 21 -7.68 -6.39 8.33
CA ALA A 21 -7.03 -5.91 9.55
C ALA A 21 -7.63 -4.57 9.98
N GLY A 22 -7.87 -4.41 11.29
CA GLY A 22 -8.66 -3.29 11.79
C GLY A 22 -10.04 -3.20 11.10
N PRO A 23 -10.54 -1.99 10.78
CA PRO A 23 -11.76 -1.81 10.02
C PRO A 23 -11.55 -1.78 8.49
N TYR A 24 -10.41 -2.27 7.99
CA TYR A 24 -10.02 -2.21 6.58
C TYR A 24 -9.85 -3.60 5.97
N SER A 25 -9.98 -3.67 4.64
CA SER A 25 -9.57 -4.81 3.85
C SER A 25 -8.57 -4.42 2.77
N PHE A 26 -7.70 -5.36 2.42
CA PHE A 26 -6.53 -5.20 1.56
C PHE A 26 -6.54 -6.30 0.51
N SER A 27 -6.18 -5.96 -0.72
CA SER A 27 -6.23 -6.90 -1.85
C SER A 27 -5.12 -6.60 -2.85
N ASP A 28 -4.46 -7.66 -3.31
CA ASP A 28 -3.50 -7.68 -4.42
C ASP A 28 -4.18 -8.02 -5.76
N GLU A 29 -5.50 -7.83 -5.88
CA GLU A 29 -6.30 -8.16 -7.08
C GLU A 29 -5.83 -7.53 -8.39
N LEU A 30 -5.06 -6.43 -8.34
CA LEU A 30 -4.47 -5.80 -9.52
C LEU A 30 -3.16 -6.46 -9.98
N GLY A 31 -2.63 -7.39 -9.18
CA GLY A 31 -1.45 -8.19 -9.48
C GLY A 31 -0.13 -7.42 -9.36
N GLY A 32 0.99 -8.13 -9.58
CA GLY A 32 2.36 -7.57 -9.51
C GLY A 32 3.06 -7.78 -8.17
N PHE A 33 2.34 -8.20 -7.14
CA PHE A 33 2.86 -8.66 -5.85
C PHE A 33 1.91 -9.72 -5.27
N THR A 34 2.28 -10.29 -4.12
CA THR A 34 1.40 -11.19 -3.36
C THR A 34 1.38 -10.81 -1.90
N ILE A 35 0.19 -10.68 -1.31
CA ILE A 35 0.05 -10.55 0.14
C ILE A 35 0.33 -11.90 0.80
N ARG A 36 1.24 -11.92 1.78
CA ARG A 36 1.65 -13.13 2.50
C ARG A 36 1.02 -13.25 3.88
N SER A 37 0.73 -12.12 4.53
CA SER A 37 0.10 -12.08 5.84
C SER A 37 -0.37 -10.67 6.17
N ILE A 38 -1.41 -10.56 6.99
CA ILE A 38 -1.82 -9.30 7.60
C ILE A 38 -2.11 -9.46 9.10
N SER A 39 -1.88 -8.42 9.89
CA SER A 39 -2.22 -8.37 11.33
C SER A 39 -2.33 -6.93 11.83
N GLY A 40 -2.71 -6.77 13.10
CA GLY A 40 -2.78 -5.45 13.77
C GLY A 40 -4.14 -4.78 13.66
N THR A 41 -4.33 -3.74 14.47
CA THR A 41 -5.59 -2.98 14.57
C THR A 41 -5.56 -1.63 13.84
N GLY A 42 -4.37 -1.12 13.51
CA GLY A 42 -4.19 0.15 12.80
C GLY A 42 -3.95 1.36 13.69
N THR A 43 -3.71 1.16 14.98
CA THR A 43 -3.33 2.26 15.90
C THR A 43 -1.83 2.53 15.85
N LEU A 44 -1.36 3.67 16.36
CA LEU A 44 0.07 3.98 16.40
C LEU A 44 0.89 2.91 17.17
N LYS A 45 0.30 2.32 18.22
CA LYS A 45 0.96 1.30 19.05
C LYS A 45 0.81 -0.12 18.50
N ASP A 46 -0.13 -0.32 17.59
CA ASP A 46 -0.45 -1.59 16.96
C ASP A 46 -0.85 -1.33 15.50
N PRO A 47 0.13 -0.95 14.63
CA PRO A 47 -0.14 -0.61 13.24
C PRO A 47 -0.64 -1.85 12.50
N ILE A 48 -1.33 -1.65 11.37
CA ILE A 48 -1.60 -2.76 10.45
C ILE A 48 -0.25 -3.19 9.88
N ILE A 49 0.11 -4.45 10.07
CA ILE A 49 1.34 -5.03 9.54
C ILE A 49 0.97 -5.86 8.33
N LEU A 50 1.37 -5.41 7.14
CA LEU A 50 1.11 -6.04 5.86
C LEU A 50 2.43 -6.60 5.31
N THR A 51 2.50 -7.91 5.11
CA THR A 51 3.69 -8.54 4.50
C THR A 51 3.38 -8.87 3.05
N GLU A 52 4.25 -8.42 2.15
CA GLU A 52 4.07 -8.50 0.70
C GLU A 52 5.35 -9.03 0.04
N GLU A 53 5.19 -9.81 -1.02
CA GLU A 53 6.31 -10.30 -1.83
C GLU A 53 6.19 -9.81 -3.26
N PHE A 54 7.27 -9.21 -3.77
CA PHE A 54 7.34 -8.57 -5.07
C PHE A 54 8.19 -9.43 -6.01
N PRO A 55 7.60 -10.14 -6.98
CA PRO A 55 8.33 -10.98 -7.95
C PRO A 55 9.03 -10.17 -9.06
N SER A 56 8.78 -8.86 -9.16
CA SER A 56 9.47 -7.95 -10.07
C SER A 56 9.70 -6.59 -9.42
N ALA A 57 10.47 -5.72 -10.08
CA ALA A 57 10.64 -4.32 -9.69
C ALA A 57 9.73 -3.39 -10.51
N THR A 58 8.51 -3.84 -10.82
CA THR A 58 7.52 -3.06 -11.56
C THR A 58 6.58 -2.39 -10.56
N PRO A 59 6.17 -1.13 -10.79
CA PRO A 59 5.16 -0.49 -9.95
C PRO A 59 3.90 -1.34 -9.87
N THR A 60 3.34 -1.49 -8.68
CA THR A 60 2.11 -2.24 -8.42
C THR A 60 1.21 -1.49 -7.46
N THR A 61 -0.05 -1.87 -7.38
CA THR A 61 -1.08 -1.14 -6.65
C THR A 61 -1.84 -2.06 -5.72
N LEU A 62 -1.76 -1.74 -4.43
CA LEU A 62 -2.57 -2.34 -3.38
C LEU A 62 -3.95 -1.67 -3.34
N VAL A 63 -5.01 -2.46 -3.29
CA VAL A 63 -6.39 -1.96 -3.14
C VAL A 63 -6.78 -2.00 -1.68
N ILE A 64 -7.20 -0.86 -1.12
CA ILE A 64 -7.60 -0.72 0.27
C ILE A 64 -9.07 -0.32 0.32
N ARG A 65 -9.86 -1.00 1.17
CA ARG A 65 -11.29 -0.74 1.31
C ARG A 65 -11.72 -0.59 2.75
N THR A 66 -12.78 0.18 2.96
CA THR A 66 -13.44 0.34 4.25
C THR A 66 -14.94 0.55 4.08
N ASP A 67 -15.72 0.02 5.02
CA ASP A 67 -17.14 0.36 5.18
C ASP A 67 -17.34 1.60 6.07
N ARG A 68 -16.27 2.06 6.74
CA ARG A 68 -16.27 3.24 7.61
C ARG A 68 -15.81 4.47 6.84
N VAL A 69 -16.76 5.11 6.14
CA VAL A 69 -16.55 6.39 5.44
C VAL A 69 -16.93 7.61 6.28
N ALA A 70 -17.25 7.42 7.55
CA ALA A 70 -17.47 8.51 8.49
C ALA A 70 -16.25 8.64 9.39
N LEU A 71 -15.63 9.81 9.41
CA LEU A 71 -14.64 10.14 10.42
C LEU A 71 -15.36 10.26 11.76
N ALA A 72 -14.95 9.45 12.74
CA ALA A 72 -15.58 9.48 14.06
C ALA A 72 -15.36 10.84 14.73
N ASN A 73 -14.13 11.38 14.69
CA ASN A 73 -13.75 12.71 15.20
C ASN A 73 -12.46 13.24 14.50
N PRO A 74 -12.57 13.95 13.36
CA PRO A 74 -11.39 14.43 12.61
C PRO A 74 -10.43 15.31 13.42
N SER A 75 -10.93 16.03 14.43
CA SER A 75 -10.13 16.95 15.25
C SER A 75 -9.24 16.25 16.28
N GLU A 76 -9.60 15.04 16.71
CA GLU A 76 -8.84 14.28 17.70
C GLU A 76 -7.68 13.50 17.07
N ASP A 77 -7.90 12.94 15.88
CA ASP A 77 -6.90 12.12 15.16
C ASP A 77 -6.25 12.85 13.98
N ALA A 78 -6.53 14.15 13.82
CA ALA A 78 -6.03 14.99 12.73
C ALA A 78 -6.21 14.35 11.32
N GLY A 79 -7.33 13.64 11.13
CA GLY A 79 -7.68 12.95 9.89
C GLY A 79 -7.00 11.59 9.68
N ILE A 80 -6.16 11.10 10.60
CA ILE A 80 -5.51 9.80 10.47
C ILE A 80 -6.56 8.68 10.52
N LEU A 81 -6.58 7.86 9.47
CA LEU A 81 -7.41 6.67 9.35
C LEU A 81 -6.78 5.49 10.10
N PHE A 82 -5.50 5.23 9.84
CA PHE A 82 -4.71 4.16 10.48
C PHE A 82 -3.21 4.35 10.24
N TYR A 83 -2.41 3.58 10.98
CA TYR A 83 -0.98 3.42 10.75
C TYR A 83 -0.72 2.09 10.05
N LEU A 84 0.03 2.14 8.95
CA LEU A 84 0.42 0.97 8.17
C LEU A 84 1.92 0.72 8.33
N GLN A 85 2.30 -0.54 8.47
CA GLN A 85 3.67 -1.01 8.31
C GLN A 85 3.73 -2.08 7.21
N VAL A 86 4.26 -1.70 6.05
CA VAL A 86 4.55 -2.62 4.95
C VAL A 86 5.85 -3.35 5.23
N ARG A 87 5.86 -4.68 5.07
CA ARG A 87 7.03 -5.55 5.08
C ARG A 87 7.21 -6.12 3.68
N ALA A 88 7.99 -5.42 2.87
CA ALA A 88 8.23 -5.80 1.48
C ALA A 88 9.38 -6.81 1.38
N ILE A 89 9.11 -7.96 0.76
CA ILE A 89 10.08 -9.01 0.44
C ILE A 89 10.50 -8.85 -1.01
N ASN A 90 11.81 -8.74 -1.25
CA ASN A 90 12.37 -8.62 -2.59
C ASN A 90 12.47 -9.98 -3.27
N GLY A 91 11.43 -10.38 -3.99
CA GLY A 91 11.43 -11.55 -4.88
C GLY A 91 11.87 -11.25 -6.32
N SER A 92 12.32 -10.02 -6.61
CA SER A 92 12.44 -9.52 -7.99
C SER A 92 13.67 -10.01 -8.75
N GLY A 93 14.63 -10.66 -8.07
CA GLY A 93 15.91 -11.05 -8.64
C GLY A 93 16.90 -9.89 -8.85
N HIS A 94 16.50 -8.65 -8.55
CA HIS A 94 17.35 -7.45 -8.63
C HIS A 94 17.42 -6.73 -7.29
N PRO A 95 18.55 -6.10 -6.93
CA PRO A 95 18.62 -5.28 -5.72
C PRO A 95 17.77 -4.03 -5.87
N TRP A 96 17.05 -3.64 -4.81
CA TRP A 96 16.36 -2.35 -4.76
C TRP A 96 17.22 -1.29 -4.10
N ILE A 97 17.23 -0.08 -4.64
CA ILE A 97 17.98 1.08 -4.09
C ILE A 97 17.07 2.17 -3.56
N GLU A 98 15.81 2.19 -4.00
CA GLU A 98 14.75 3.04 -3.48
C GLU A 98 13.44 2.27 -3.45
N PHE A 99 12.50 2.77 -2.67
CA PHE A 99 11.12 2.28 -2.64
C PHE A 99 10.19 3.46 -2.49
N GLU A 100 9.22 3.57 -3.39
CA GLU A 100 8.28 4.68 -3.40
C GLU A 100 6.87 4.21 -3.09
N PHE A 101 6.12 5.07 -2.40
CA PHE A 101 4.71 4.92 -2.16
C PHE A 101 3.98 6.15 -2.66
N GLU A 102 2.84 5.95 -3.33
CA GLU A 102 1.95 7.03 -3.76
C GLU A 102 0.50 6.66 -3.40
N LEU A 103 -0.21 7.60 -2.79
CA LEU A 103 -1.64 7.44 -2.52
C LEU A 103 -2.47 7.87 -3.73
N GLN A 104 -3.59 7.17 -3.93
CA GLN A 104 -4.54 7.50 -4.98
C GLN A 104 -5.97 7.32 -4.46
N GLU A 105 -6.78 8.38 -4.45
CA GLU A 105 -8.22 8.29 -4.21
C GLU A 105 -8.90 7.59 -5.40
N GLN A 106 -8.48 7.94 -6.62
CA GLN A 106 -8.92 7.33 -7.87
C GLN A 106 -7.77 6.55 -8.52
N LEU A 107 -8.04 5.31 -8.93
CA LEU A 107 -7.04 4.44 -9.54
C LEU A 107 -6.33 5.12 -10.72
N ASN A 108 -5.00 5.09 -10.70
CA ASN A 108 -4.09 5.72 -11.66
C ASN A 108 -4.13 7.26 -11.69
N VAL A 109 -4.64 7.89 -10.65
CA VAL A 109 -4.60 9.34 -10.46
C VAL A 109 -3.91 9.62 -9.13
N PRO A 110 -2.69 10.21 -9.13
CA PRO A 110 -2.02 10.60 -7.90
C PRO A 110 -2.91 11.51 -7.06
N SER A 111 -3.02 11.21 -5.76
CA SER A 111 -3.73 12.07 -4.82
C SER A 111 -3.00 13.40 -4.64
N ASP A 112 -3.78 14.46 -4.51
CA ASP A 112 -3.30 15.81 -4.21
C ASP A 112 -4.03 16.38 -2.99
N TYR A 113 -3.60 17.57 -2.53
CA TYR A 113 -4.22 18.23 -1.37
C TYR A 113 -5.76 18.37 -1.45
N GLY A 114 -6.33 18.43 -2.66
CA GLY A 114 -7.75 18.67 -2.89
C GLY A 114 -8.64 17.47 -2.60
N ASP A 115 -8.11 16.24 -2.67
CA ASP A 115 -8.87 15.01 -2.42
C ASP A 115 -8.81 14.53 -0.96
N GLY A 116 -7.94 15.14 -0.15
CA GLY A 116 -7.84 14.92 1.30
C GLY A 116 -7.11 13.64 1.73
N LEU A 117 -6.78 12.72 0.81
CA LEU A 117 -6.07 11.47 1.09
C LEU A 117 -4.56 11.72 1.11
N SER A 118 -3.90 11.46 2.24
CA SER A 118 -2.49 11.79 2.40
C SER A 118 -1.71 10.89 3.33
N PHE A 119 -0.38 10.98 3.28
CA PHE A 119 0.52 10.40 4.30
C PHE A 119 0.63 11.30 5.54
N TYR A 120 -0.48 11.91 5.96
CA TYR A 120 -0.56 12.92 7.03
C TYR A 120 0.14 14.25 6.69
N GLN A 121 -0.41 14.98 5.72
CA GLN A 121 0.07 16.33 5.34
C GLN A 121 0.04 17.42 6.43
N PRO A 122 -0.99 17.53 7.31
CA PRO A 122 -1.17 18.74 8.11
C PRO A 122 -0.20 18.90 9.29
N GLY A 123 0.72 17.95 9.54
CA GLY A 123 1.49 17.93 10.78
C GLY A 123 2.93 17.44 10.65
N ASP A 124 3.62 17.49 11.79
CA ASP A 124 4.97 16.94 11.95
C ASP A 124 4.93 15.41 11.87
N LYS A 125 5.66 14.86 10.89
CA LYS A 125 5.79 13.42 10.65
C LYS A 125 6.92 12.78 11.44
N THR A 126 7.61 13.55 12.30
CA THR A 126 8.65 13.04 13.20
C THR A 126 8.13 11.83 13.96
N ASP A 127 8.90 10.76 13.95
CA ASP A 127 8.56 9.46 14.54
C ASP A 127 7.37 8.69 13.95
N LEU A 128 6.63 9.25 13.00
CA LEU A 128 5.49 8.59 12.34
C LEU A 128 5.92 7.81 11.09
N VAL A 129 6.86 8.37 10.31
CA VAL A 129 7.42 7.74 9.11
C VAL A 129 8.76 7.10 9.45
N LYS A 130 8.88 5.79 9.25
CA LYS A 130 10.06 4.99 9.61
C LYS A 130 10.33 3.93 8.57
N SER A 131 11.59 3.56 8.39
CA SER A 131 11.94 2.39 7.59
C SER A 131 13.12 1.60 8.16
N ARG A 132 13.22 0.34 7.73
CA ARG A 132 14.40 -0.50 7.88
C ARG A 132 14.81 -0.99 6.49
N GLY A 133 16.09 -0.84 6.16
CA GLY A 133 16.63 -1.16 4.84
C GLY A 133 17.01 0.07 4.02
N PHE A 134 16.41 1.23 4.34
CA PHE A 134 16.66 2.54 3.72
C PHE A 134 16.94 3.55 4.83
N ALA A 135 17.90 4.46 4.61
CA ALA A 135 18.38 5.39 5.64
C ALA A 135 17.59 6.70 5.69
N HIS A 136 16.92 7.04 4.59
CA HIS A 136 16.26 8.32 4.39
C HIS A 136 14.85 8.12 3.84
N TYR A 137 13.99 9.10 4.10
CA TYR A 137 12.77 9.29 3.33
C TYR A 137 12.63 10.75 2.91
N SER A 138 11.86 11.00 1.85
CA SER A 138 11.43 12.34 1.41
C SER A 138 9.95 12.31 1.10
N ASP A 139 9.27 13.39 1.46
CA ASP A 139 7.85 13.67 1.19
C ASP A 139 7.67 15.01 0.45
N ASP A 140 8.73 15.55 -0.16
CA ASP A 140 8.75 16.84 -0.86
C ASP A 140 8.18 16.73 -2.30
N PHE A 141 6.95 16.20 -2.44
CA PHE A 141 6.37 15.85 -3.74
C PHE A 141 5.12 16.64 -4.10
N GLU A 142 5.02 17.90 -3.65
CA GLU A 142 3.91 18.80 -3.95
C GLU A 142 3.59 18.86 -5.46
N PRO A 143 2.32 18.70 -5.87
CA PRO A 143 1.12 18.63 -5.02
C PRO A 143 0.75 17.20 -4.55
N TYR A 144 1.54 16.19 -4.87
CA TYR A 144 1.16 14.78 -4.76
C TYR A 144 1.55 14.12 -3.44
N ASP A 145 0.70 13.20 -2.99
CA ASP A 145 0.94 12.39 -1.80
C ASP A 145 1.86 11.20 -2.10
N ARG A 146 3.16 11.45 -1.98
CA ARG A 146 4.22 10.48 -2.24
C ARG A 146 5.27 10.44 -1.13
N LEU A 147 5.76 9.24 -0.83
CA LEU A 147 6.92 8.97 0.01
C LEU A 147 7.98 8.23 -0.80
N VAL A 148 9.22 8.70 -0.74
CA VAL A 148 10.37 8.02 -1.34
C VAL A 148 11.37 7.65 -0.26
N PHE A 149 11.68 6.35 -0.14
CA PHE A 149 12.68 5.83 0.77
C PHE A 149 13.97 5.50 0.02
N SER A 150 15.12 5.99 0.50
CA SER A 150 16.40 5.89 -0.21
C SER A 150 17.60 5.75 0.74
N GLY A 151 18.81 5.73 0.18
CA GLY A 151 20.05 5.55 0.95
C GLY A 151 20.21 4.11 1.48
N GLY A 152 19.66 3.14 0.75
CA GLY A 152 19.64 1.73 1.10
C GLY A 152 20.00 0.83 -0.08
N LYS A 153 20.13 -0.45 0.21
CA LYS A 153 20.21 -1.51 -0.79
C LYS A 153 19.55 -2.76 -0.23
N LEU A 154 18.48 -3.22 -0.87
CA LEU A 154 17.78 -4.44 -0.50
C LEU A 154 18.07 -5.52 -1.54
N ASP A 155 18.96 -6.46 -1.20
CA ASP A 155 19.31 -7.56 -2.09
C ASP A 155 18.15 -8.56 -2.27
N PRO A 156 18.10 -9.34 -3.37
CA PRO A 156 17.09 -10.37 -3.57
C PRO A 156 16.99 -11.35 -2.39
N GLY A 157 15.76 -11.69 -2.01
CA GLY A 157 15.41 -12.51 -0.86
C GLY A 157 15.41 -11.77 0.49
N GLN A 158 15.87 -10.52 0.55
CA GLN A 158 15.81 -9.70 1.77
C GLN A 158 14.45 -9.01 1.93
N ASN A 159 14.24 -8.45 3.12
CA ASN A 159 13.04 -7.67 3.44
C ASN A 159 13.37 -6.27 3.99
N ALA A 160 12.55 -5.31 3.58
CA ALA A 160 12.50 -3.97 4.15
C ALA A 160 11.20 -3.78 4.93
N THR A 161 11.18 -2.80 5.82
CA THR A 161 9.94 -2.37 6.47
C THR A 161 9.76 -0.89 6.27
N PHE A 162 8.52 -0.46 6.05
CA PHE A 162 8.13 0.95 5.90
C PHE A 162 6.91 1.18 6.76
N GLN A 163 6.94 2.17 7.64
CA GLN A 163 5.83 2.53 8.50
C GLN A 163 5.45 3.99 8.22
N PHE A 164 4.16 4.26 8.08
CA PHE A 164 3.62 5.60 7.87
C PHE A 164 2.12 5.65 8.24
N PRO A 165 1.60 6.83 8.61
CA PRO A 165 0.15 7.05 8.73
C PRO A 165 -0.50 7.16 7.34
N ILE A 166 -1.77 6.76 7.25
CA ILE A 166 -2.67 7.13 6.16
C ILE A 166 -3.76 7.99 6.77
N ALA A 167 -3.97 9.17 6.20
CA ALA A 167 -4.97 10.14 6.63
C ALA A 167 -5.91 10.47 5.48
N ASP A 168 -7.16 10.78 5.79
CA ASP A 168 -8.16 11.14 4.79
C ASP A 168 -9.23 12.05 5.41
N PHE A 169 -9.38 13.27 4.88
CA PHE A 169 -10.42 14.21 5.32
C PHE A 169 -11.75 14.06 4.59
N THR A 170 -11.78 13.27 3.51
CA THR A 170 -12.93 13.02 2.64
C THR A 170 -13.08 11.54 2.29
N PRO A 171 -13.10 10.64 3.30
CA PRO A 171 -12.86 9.22 3.12
C PRO A 171 -13.76 8.54 2.09
N LYS A 172 -13.10 7.86 1.15
CA LYS A 172 -13.75 6.96 0.19
C LYS A 172 -13.78 5.53 0.71
N ARG A 173 -14.74 4.76 0.17
CA ARG A 173 -14.84 3.32 0.46
C ARG A 173 -13.66 2.52 -0.09
N VAL A 174 -13.03 3.02 -1.15
CA VAL A 174 -11.92 2.39 -1.84
C VAL A 174 -10.91 3.48 -2.18
N PHE A 175 -9.64 3.21 -1.92
CA PHE A 175 -8.50 4.00 -2.34
C PHE A 175 -7.31 3.06 -2.55
N TYR A 176 -6.21 3.58 -3.05
CA TYR A 176 -5.11 2.77 -3.53
C TYR A 176 -3.76 3.26 -2.99
N LEU A 177 -2.84 2.30 -2.86
CA LEU A 177 -1.44 2.55 -2.52
C LEU A 177 -0.57 1.97 -3.63
N VAL A 178 0.01 2.82 -4.45
CA VAL A 178 1.04 2.43 -5.41
C VAL A 178 2.34 2.16 -4.67
N GLN A 179 3.04 1.12 -5.07
CA GLN A 179 4.29 0.64 -4.49
C GLN A 179 5.29 0.43 -5.63
N ASP A 180 6.41 1.16 -5.58
CA ASP A 180 7.38 1.22 -6.67
C ASP A 180 8.80 0.94 -6.16
N PRO A 181 9.24 -0.32 -6.17
CA PRO A 181 10.65 -0.66 -5.93
C PRO A 181 11.54 -0.25 -7.11
N ARG A 182 12.62 0.49 -6.83
CA ARG A 182 13.57 0.99 -7.86
C ARG A 182 14.87 0.19 -7.88
N ILE A 183 15.38 -0.12 -9.08
CA ILE A 183 16.66 -0.81 -9.29
C ILE A 183 17.76 0.21 -9.68
N PRO A 184 19.07 -0.10 -9.56
CA PRO A 184 20.16 0.84 -9.88
C PRO A 184 20.20 1.45 -11.30
N SER A 185 19.34 1.00 -12.21
CA SER A 185 19.27 1.46 -13.61
C SER A 185 17.87 1.95 -14.02
N SER A 186 16.98 2.17 -13.05
CA SER A 186 15.60 2.65 -13.30
C SER A 186 15.55 4.10 -13.73
#